data_AF-A0A7S2EAT9-F1
#
_entry.id   AF-A0A7S2EAT9-F1
#
_cell.length_a   1.000
_cell.length_b   1.000
_cell.length_c   1.000
_cell.angle_alpha   90.00
_cell.angle_beta   90.00
_cell.angle_gamma   90.00
#
_symmetry.space_group_name_H-M   'P 1'
#
loop_
_entity.id
_entity.type
_entity.pdbx_description
1 polymer ?
#
loop_
_entity_poly.entity_id
_entity_poly.type
_entity_poly.pdbx_seq_one_letter_code
_entity_poly.pdbx_strand_id
1 'polypeptide(L)'
;DRRRVCDNLDCYQVEEETKFFKCSGCRVARYCSKECQTAAWPGHKSSCKERQEQRKKEAEEADAVTASFAPLSLNAHMTAYGKKKKKGGDKKKRGKKRGKK
;
A
#
# COMPACT_ATOMS: atom_id res chain seq x y z
N ASP A 1 -12.62 -14.94 16.49
CA ASP A 1 -11.38 -14.36 15.98
C ASP A 1 -11.16 -14.88 14.55
N ARG A 2 -11.19 -14.01 13.52
CA ARG A 2 -10.91 -14.43 12.14
C ARG A 2 -9.40 -14.34 11.90
N ARG A 3 -8.67 -15.39 12.31
CA ARG A 3 -7.23 -15.53 12.05
C ARG A 3 -6.95 -15.46 10.55
N ARG A 4 -5.93 -14.70 10.16
CA ARG A 4 -5.56 -14.53 8.75
C ARG A 4 -4.56 -15.60 8.35
N VAL A 5 -4.77 -16.19 7.17
CA VAL A 5 -3.94 -17.27 6.62
C VAL A 5 -3.23 -16.82 5.35
N CYS A 6 -2.15 -17.51 5.00
CA CYS A 6 -1.44 -17.28 3.75
C CYS A 6 -2.37 -17.56 2.57
N ASP A 7 -2.34 -16.72 1.53
CA ASP A 7 -3.15 -16.90 0.31
C ASP A 7 -2.54 -17.92 -0.67
N ASN A 8 -1.38 -18.51 -0.34
CA ASN A 8 -0.89 -19.67 -1.06
C ASN A 8 -1.58 -20.93 -0.52
N LEU A 9 -2.35 -21.62 -1.35
CA LEU A 9 -3.14 -22.80 -0.96
C LEU A 9 -2.28 -23.96 -0.45
N ASP A 10 -1.03 -24.04 -0.90
CA ASP A 10 -0.05 -25.03 -0.42
C ASP A 10 0.63 -24.62 0.90
N CYS A 11 0.24 -23.48 1.50
CA CYS A 11 0.80 -22.94 2.72
C CYS A 11 -0.29 -22.73 3.78
N TYR A 12 -0.10 -23.33 4.95
CA TYR A 12 -1.06 -23.29 6.05
C TYR A 12 -0.65 -22.35 7.18
N GLN A 13 0.30 -21.45 6.92
CA GLN A 13 0.75 -20.49 7.93
C GLN A 13 -0.38 -19.51 8.30
N VAL A 14 -0.49 -19.28 9.60
CA VAL A 14 -1.44 -18.34 10.21
C VAL A 14 -0.67 -17.13 10.74
N GLU A 15 -1.22 -15.93 10.57
CA GLU A 15 -0.63 -14.66 11.02
C GLU A 15 -0.77 -14.54 12.55
N GLU A 16 0.06 -15.27 13.31
CA GLU A 16 0.12 -15.19 14.78
C GLU A 16 1.29 -14.29 15.23
N GLU A 17 2.51 -14.56 14.79
CA GLU A 17 3.71 -13.75 15.09
C GLU A 17 4.43 -13.23 13.83
N THR A 18 4.24 -13.91 12.71
CA THR A 18 4.89 -13.58 11.43
C THR A 18 4.08 -12.52 10.69
N LYS A 19 4.70 -11.36 10.43
CA LYS A 19 4.08 -10.33 9.59
C LYS A 19 3.95 -10.83 8.16
N PHE A 20 2.73 -10.97 7.66
CA PHE A 20 2.53 -11.32 6.27
C PHE A 20 2.77 -10.13 5.34
N PHE A 21 3.35 -10.40 4.19
CA PHE A 21 3.58 -9.45 3.13
C PHE A 21 2.35 -9.35 2.25
N LYS A 22 1.85 -8.14 2.04
CA LYS A 22 0.78 -7.90 1.09
C LYS A 22 1.33 -7.85 -0.34
N CYS A 23 0.57 -8.38 -1.28
CA CYS A 23 0.87 -8.19 -2.69
C CYS A 23 0.92 -6.69 -3.03
N SER A 24 2.01 -6.23 -3.65
CA SER A 24 2.24 -4.81 -3.95
C SER A 24 1.25 -4.25 -4.99
N GLY A 25 0.75 -5.10 -5.89
CA GLY A 25 -0.22 -4.73 -6.92
C GLY A 25 -1.63 -4.54 -6.34
N CYS A 26 -2.25 -5.64 -5.90
CA CYS A 26 -3.65 -5.61 -5.45
C CYS A 26 -3.83 -5.18 -3.99
N ARG A 27 -2.81 -5.35 -3.13
CA ARG A 27 -2.85 -5.09 -1.67
C ARG A 27 -3.89 -5.88 -0.88
N VAL A 28 -4.46 -6.93 -1.48
CA VAL A 28 -5.47 -7.82 -0.87
C VAL A 28 -4.82 -9.09 -0.36
N ALA A 29 -4.18 -9.84 -1.25
CA ALA A 29 -3.53 -11.10 -0.92
C ALA A 29 -2.32 -10.88 0.00
N ARG A 30 -2.13 -11.79 0.94
CA ARG A 30 -1.11 -11.84 1.98
C ARG A 30 -0.33 -13.15 1.87
N TYR A 31 0.98 -13.04 1.96
CA TYR A 31 1.88 -14.19 1.89
C TYR A 31 2.90 -14.12 3.02
N CYS A 32 3.21 -15.24 3.64
CA CYS A 32 4.24 -15.32 4.67
C CYS A 32 5.66 -15.14 4.10
N SER A 33 5.86 -15.39 2.81
CA SER A 33 7.15 -15.26 2.12
C SER A 33 6.98 -14.91 0.64
N LYS A 34 8.09 -14.47 0.01
CA LYS A 34 8.14 -14.23 -1.45
C LYS A 34 7.89 -15.52 -2.25
N GLU A 35 8.34 -16.66 -1.73
CA GLU A 35 8.16 -17.97 -2.35
C GLU A 35 6.68 -18.35 -2.44
N CYS A 36 5.93 -18.15 -1.35
CA CYS A 36 4.48 -18.36 -1.34
C CYS A 36 3.75 -17.44 -2.33
N GLN A 37 4.20 -16.19 -2.46
CA GLN A 37 3.63 -15.28 -3.46
C GLN A 37 3.88 -15.77 -4.90
N THR A 38 5.09 -16.27 -5.19
CA THR A 38 5.43 -16.80 -6.52
C THR A 38 4.71 -18.10 -6.84
N ALA A 39 4.57 -18.99 -5.85
CA ALA A 39 3.84 -20.25 -6.00
C ALA A 39 2.35 -20.01 -6.28
N ALA A 40 1.73 -19.06 -5.56
CA ALA A 40 0.33 -18.70 -5.76
C ALA A 40 0.08 -17.85 -7.03
N TRP A 41 1.13 -17.36 -7.70
CA TRP A 41 1.00 -16.40 -8.81
C TRP A 41 0.10 -16.87 -9.97
N PRO A 42 0.14 -18.13 -10.44
CA PRO A 42 -0.71 -18.59 -11.53
C PRO A 42 -2.21 -18.42 -11.23
N GLY A 43 -2.65 -18.72 -9.99
CA GLY A 43 -4.03 -18.52 -9.55
C GLY A 43 -4.33 -17.08 -9.12
N HIS A 44 -3.33 -16.33 -8.68
CA HIS A 44 -3.50 -14.96 -8.20
C HIS A 44 -3.53 -13.91 -9.33
N LYS A 45 -2.90 -14.16 -10.48
CA LYS A 45 -2.65 -13.14 -11.50
C LYS A 45 -3.91 -12.43 -12.01
N SER A 46 -4.98 -13.18 -12.29
CA SER A 46 -6.25 -12.65 -12.79
C SER A 46 -6.93 -11.75 -11.76
N SER A 47 -7.15 -12.26 -10.55
CA SER A 47 -7.74 -11.51 -9.43
C SER A 47 -6.89 -10.31 -9.01
N CYS A 48 -5.57 -10.40 -9.13
CA CYS A 48 -4.66 -9.29 -8.88
C CYS A 48 -4.90 -8.13 -9.85
N LYS A 49 -5.09 -8.43 -11.15
CA LYS A 49 -5.33 -7.41 -12.17
C LYS A 49 -6.69 -6.75 -11.98
N GLU A 50 -7.73 -7.54 -11.77
CA GLU A 50 -9.09 -7.04 -11.53
C GLU A 50 -9.10 -6.09 -10.33
N ARG A 51 -8.49 -6.48 -9.21
CA ARG A 51 -8.42 -5.62 -8.03
C ARG A 51 -7.62 -4.35 -8.26
N GLN A 52 -6.57 -4.40 -9.07
CA GLN A 52 -5.82 -3.19 -9.44
C GLN A 52 -6.68 -2.20 -10.22
N GLU A 53 -7.52 -2.70 -11.14
CA GLU A 53 -8.45 -1.86 -11.90
C GLU A 53 -9.55 -1.29 -11.01
N GLN A 54 -10.14 -2.11 -10.14
CA GLN A 54 -11.12 -1.65 -9.15
C GLN A 54 -10.53 -0.54 -8.28
N ARG A 55 -9.32 -0.70 -7.75
CA ARG A 55 -8.67 0.33 -6.93
C ARG A 55 -8.41 1.64 -7.65
N LYS A 56 -8.24 1.63 -8.97
CA LYS A 56 -8.12 2.86 -9.78
C LYS A 56 -9.48 3.55 -9.86
N LYS A 57 -10.54 2.79 -10.14
CA LYS A 57 -11.92 3.30 -10.16
C LYS A 57 -12.36 3.83 -8.79
N GLU A 58 -12.08 3.08 -7.72
CA GLU A 58 -12.33 3.50 -6.33
C GLU A 58 -11.57 4.79 -5.98
N ALA A 59 -10.34 4.97 -6.50
CA ALA A 59 -9.58 6.19 -6.26
C ALA A 59 -10.14 7.40 -7.02
N GLU A 60 -10.63 7.20 -8.24
CA GLU A 60 -11.30 8.22 -9.04
C GLU A 60 -12.67 8.59 -8.44
N GLU A 61 -13.44 7.59 -8.02
CA GLU A 61 -14.72 7.80 -7.33
C GLU A 61 -14.53 8.48 -5.98
N ALA A 62 -13.51 8.11 -5.21
CA ALA A 62 -13.20 8.76 -3.94
C ALA A 62 -12.84 10.25 -4.13
N ASP A 63 -12.15 10.60 -5.21
CA ASP A 63 -11.89 12.00 -5.56
C ASP A 63 -13.22 12.74 -5.88
N ALA A 64 -14.08 12.13 -6.70
CA ALA A 64 -15.38 12.69 -7.05
C ALA A 64 -16.34 12.83 -5.85
N VAL A 65 -16.38 11.83 -4.94
CA VAL A 65 -17.27 11.88 -3.77
C VAL A 65 -16.79 12.93 -2.77
N THR A 66 -15.47 13.11 -2.59
CA THR A 66 -14.94 14.18 -1.73
C THR A 66 -15.19 15.57 -2.31
N ALA A 67 -15.19 15.73 -3.63
CA ALA A 67 -15.62 16.97 -4.28
C ALA A 67 -17.13 17.23 -4.08
N SER A 68 -17.94 16.18 -4.09
CA SER A 68 -19.41 16.26 -3.94
C SER A 68 -19.87 16.46 -2.50
N PHE A 69 -19.10 15.96 -1.53
CA PHE A 69 -19.29 16.12 -0.08
C PHE A 69 -18.31 17.14 0.53
N ALA A 70 -17.76 18.05 -0.29
CA ALA A 70 -16.95 19.15 0.21
C ALA A 70 -17.76 19.88 1.29
N PRO A 71 -17.34 19.91 2.56
CA PRO A 71 -18.08 20.65 3.58
C PRO A 71 -18.06 22.11 3.15
N LEU A 72 -19.22 22.66 2.78
CA LEU A 72 -19.46 24.09 2.83
C LEU A 72 -19.17 24.50 4.28
N SER A 73 -17.97 25.05 4.50
CA SER A 73 -17.44 25.54 5.78
C SER A 73 -17.10 24.49 6.85
N LEU A 74 -15.86 23.98 6.81
CA LEU A 74 -15.14 23.65 8.05
C LEU A 74 -13.84 24.46 8.16
N ASN A 75 -13.93 25.78 8.00
CA ASN A 75 -12.82 26.72 8.19
C ASN A 75 -12.98 27.57 9.48
N ALA A 76 -13.45 26.98 10.58
CA ALA A 76 -13.63 27.73 11.83
C ALA A 76 -13.10 27.08 13.12
N HIS A 77 -12.21 26.06 13.08
CA HIS A 77 -11.57 25.60 14.32
C HIS A 77 -10.18 24.92 14.17
N MET A 78 -9.29 25.48 13.36
CA MET A 78 -7.89 25.02 13.23
C MET A 78 -6.83 26.12 13.41
N THR A 79 -7.14 27.21 14.13
CA THR A 79 -6.16 28.27 14.43
C THR A 79 -5.44 28.12 15.79
N ALA A 80 -5.59 27.01 16.51
CA ALA A 80 -5.01 26.88 17.86
C ALA A 80 -3.94 25.79 18.07
N TYR A 81 -3.62 24.93 17.08
CA TYR A 81 -2.58 23.90 17.26
C TYR A 81 -1.45 23.96 16.22
N GLY A 82 -0.36 24.64 16.59
CA GLY A 82 0.98 24.11 16.36
C GLY A 82 1.55 24.12 14.94
N LYS A 83 1.98 25.31 14.51
CA LYS A 83 2.91 25.57 13.41
C LYS A 83 4.22 24.76 13.56
N LYS A 84 4.34 23.57 12.96
CA LYS A 84 5.65 22.91 12.74
C LYS A 84 6.06 23.00 11.26
N LYS A 85 6.92 23.98 10.97
CA LYS A 85 7.64 24.11 9.69
C LYS A 85 8.44 22.83 9.41
N LYS A 86 8.05 22.04 8.40
CA LYS A 86 8.98 21.10 7.75
C LYS A 86 9.96 21.92 6.91
N LYS A 87 11.16 22.16 7.45
CA LYS A 87 12.31 22.59 6.63
C LYS A 87 12.65 21.46 5.67
N GLY A 88 12.78 21.81 4.38
CA GLY A 88 13.24 20.91 3.33
C GLY A 88 14.60 20.30 3.69
N GLY A 89 14.68 18.98 3.56
CA GLY A 89 15.92 18.21 3.67
C GLY A 89 16.51 18.01 2.29
N ASP A 90 17.75 18.46 2.16
CA ASP A 90 18.56 18.57 0.96
C ASP A 90 18.84 17.22 0.28
N LYS A 91 18.76 17.19 -1.06
CA LYS A 91 19.02 16.02 -1.90
C LYS A 91 20.49 15.61 -1.80
N LYS A 92 20.80 14.58 -1.01
CA LYS A 92 22.13 13.95 -0.95
C LYS A 92 22.48 13.33 -2.31
N LYS A 93 23.29 14.03 -3.11
CA LYS A 93 23.89 13.55 -4.37
C LYS A 93 24.71 12.28 -4.11
N ARG A 94 24.31 11.16 -4.70
CA ARG A 94 25.16 9.95 -4.80
C ARG A 94 26.24 10.20 -5.85
N GLY A 95 27.44 10.50 -5.37
CA GLY A 95 28.65 10.55 -6.20
C GLY A 95 28.99 9.17 -6.74
N LYS A 96 29.05 9.07 -8.08
CA LYS A 96 29.51 7.93 -8.85
C LYS A 96 30.99 8.18 -9.16
N LYS A 97 31.91 7.49 -8.49
CA LYS A 97 33.30 7.37 -8.96
C LYS A 97 33.66 5.89 -9.06
N ARG A 98 33.74 5.44 -10.31
CA ARG A 98 34.26 4.16 -10.74
C ARG A 98 35.77 4.18 -10.47
N GLY A 99 36.25 3.20 -9.72
CA GLY A 99 37.67 2.91 -9.62
C GLY A 99 38.20 2.54 -11.00
N LYS A 100 39.33 3.14 -11.37
CA LYS A 100 40.11 2.85 -12.55
C LYS A 100 41.54 2.65 -12.06
N LYS A 101 41.90 1.40 -11.83
CA LYS A 101 43.26 0.84 -11.88
C LYS A 101 43.14 -0.67 -11.71
#